data_AF-A0A974WRZ7-F1
#
_entry.id   AF-A0A974WRZ7-F1
#
_cell.length_a   1.000
_cell.length_b   1.000
_cell.length_c   1.000
_cell.angle_alpha   90.00
_cell.angle_beta   90.00
_cell.angle_gamma   90.00
#
_symmetry.space_group_name_H-M   'P 1'
#
loop_
_entity.id
_entity.type
_entity.pdbx_description
1 polymer ?
#
loop_
_entity_poly.entity_id
_entity_poly.type
_entity_poly.pdbx_seq_one_letter_code
_entity_poly.pdbx_strand_id
1 'polypeptide(L)'
;MSAGRMGRAVSLACVVISLSACGGARAVDGGDATVLVAERTGGGMDARLEGTLAVVDGCLGITDVTTYRDTVVVWPHGTEVTSDAPTTIELPGVGEIAVGEKVSVDGGVDRSTTGRVGGLVVPSYCDSTEIWLAR
;
A
#
# COMPACT_ATOMS: atom_id res chain seq x y z
N MET A 1 33.30 -48.06 42.92
CA MET A 1 33.01 -48.96 41.78
C MET A 1 31.50 -48.98 41.65
N SER A 2 30.82 -48.49 40.62
CA SER A 2 31.18 -48.44 39.21
C SER A 2 30.62 -47.18 38.54
N ALA A 3 31.38 -46.68 37.56
CA ALA A 3 30.97 -45.65 36.62
C ALA A 3 30.13 -46.25 35.49
N GLY A 4 29.18 -45.47 34.97
CA GLY A 4 28.39 -45.80 33.79
C GLY A 4 27.91 -44.54 33.09
N ARG A 5 28.50 -44.25 31.93
CA ARG A 5 28.28 -43.13 31.01
C ARG A 5 26.79 -42.89 30.69
N MET A 6 26.42 -41.64 30.43
CA MET A 6 25.84 -41.28 29.12
C MET A 6 25.84 -39.77 28.92
N GLY A 7 26.61 -39.29 27.94
CA GLY A 7 26.55 -37.93 27.47
C GLY A 7 25.26 -37.68 26.68
N ARG A 8 24.69 -36.49 26.84
CA ARG A 8 23.72 -35.92 25.89
C ARG A 8 24.04 -34.44 25.73
N ALA A 9 24.51 -34.10 24.53
CA ALA A 9 24.65 -32.74 24.05
C ALA A 9 23.31 -32.02 24.18
N VAL A 10 23.28 -30.88 24.87
CA VAL A 10 22.12 -30.00 24.91
C VAL A 10 22.19 -29.13 23.67
N SER A 11 21.40 -29.52 22.66
CA SER A 11 21.24 -28.79 21.42
C SER A 11 20.69 -27.39 21.68
N LEU A 12 21.42 -26.38 21.22
CA LEU A 12 21.05 -24.98 21.19
C LEU A 12 19.92 -24.79 20.15
N ALA A 13 18.66 -24.78 20.59
CA ALA A 13 17.52 -24.50 19.71
C ALA A 13 17.30 -22.98 19.62
N CYS A 14 18.04 -22.30 18.75
CA CYS A 14 17.68 -20.97 18.28
C CYS A 14 16.44 -21.11 17.38
N VAL A 15 15.26 -20.91 17.96
CA VAL A 15 14.01 -20.76 17.20
C VAL A 15 14.07 -19.39 16.52
N VAL A 16 14.61 -19.37 15.29
CA VAL A 16 14.47 -18.22 14.39
C VAL A 16 13.06 -18.29 13.83
N ILE A 17 12.13 -17.54 14.42
CA ILE A 17 10.79 -17.34 13.84
C ILE A 17 10.99 -16.43 12.63
N SER A 18 11.09 -17.03 11.45
CA SER A 18 11.15 -16.32 10.18
C SER A 18 9.86 -15.52 9.97
N LEU A 19 9.90 -14.18 10.09
CA LEU A 19 8.81 -13.31 9.70
C LEU A 19 8.65 -13.38 8.17
N SER A 20 7.72 -14.19 7.69
CA SER A 20 7.28 -14.17 6.29
C SER A 20 6.34 -12.98 6.05
N ALA A 21 6.88 -11.76 6.06
CA ALA A 21 6.18 -10.59 5.55
C ALA A 21 6.32 -10.58 4.02
N CYS A 22 5.58 -11.47 3.34
CA CYS A 22 5.25 -11.23 1.94
C CYS A 22 4.23 -10.10 1.93
N GLY A 23 4.70 -8.85 1.79
CA GLY A 23 3.86 -7.68 1.59
C GLY A 23 3.13 -7.80 0.25
N GLY A 24 1.95 -8.40 0.29
CA GLY A 24 1.08 -8.53 -0.88
C GLY A 24 0.23 -7.30 -1.10
N ALA A 25 -0.46 -7.28 -2.24
CA ALA A 25 -1.51 -6.30 -2.50
C ALA A 25 -2.65 -6.41 -1.47
N ARG A 26 -3.10 -5.28 -0.94
CA ARG A 26 -4.04 -5.20 0.17
C ARG A 26 -4.81 -3.88 0.17
N ALA A 27 -6.04 -3.92 0.71
CA ALA A 27 -6.76 -2.74 1.15
C ALA A 27 -6.58 -2.61 2.67
N VAL A 28 -6.17 -1.45 3.13
CA VAL A 28 -5.88 -1.15 4.54
C VAL A 28 -6.89 -0.11 5.02
N ASP A 29 -7.48 -0.32 6.18
CA ASP A 29 -8.31 0.69 6.83
C ASP A 29 -7.39 1.78 7.42
N GLY A 30 -7.56 3.02 6.95
CA GLY A 30 -6.83 4.19 7.41
C GLY A 30 -7.68 5.15 8.26
N GLY A 31 -8.81 4.69 8.80
CA GLY A 31 -9.74 5.50 9.58
C GLY A 31 -10.74 6.24 8.71
N ASP A 32 -10.31 7.37 8.14
CA ASP A 32 -11.16 8.19 7.28
C ASP A 32 -11.21 7.69 5.82
N ALA A 33 -10.25 6.86 5.42
CA ALA A 33 -10.14 6.32 4.06
C ALA A 33 -9.57 4.90 4.03
N THR A 34 -10.01 4.12 3.04
CA THR A 34 -9.36 2.86 2.67
C THR A 34 -8.14 3.12 1.79
N VAL A 35 -6.97 2.66 2.21
CA VAL A 35 -5.71 2.78 1.48
C VAL A 35 -5.46 1.51 0.67
N LEU A 36 -5.45 1.64 -0.65
CA LEU A 36 -5.15 0.55 -1.57
C LEU A 36 -3.65 0.48 -1.81
N VAL A 37 -3.01 -0.65 -1.50
CA VAL A 37 -1.57 -0.86 -1.69
C VAL A 37 -1.37 -2.08 -2.57
N ALA A 38 -0.58 -1.98 -3.64
CA ALA A 38 -0.28 -3.13 -4.47
C ALA A 38 1.14 -3.05 -5.07
N GLU A 39 1.68 -4.22 -5.41
CA GLU A 39 2.85 -4.26 -6.29
C GLU A 39 2.47 -3.78 -7.69
N ARG A 40 3.40 -3.10 -8.35
CA ARG A 40 3.21 -2.63 -9.71
C ARG A 40 3.05 -3.83 -10.64
N THR A 41 1.87 -3.96 -11.25
CA THR A 41 1.75 -4.65 -12.54
C THR A 41 2.21 -3.67 -13.61
N GLY A 42 3.23 -4.03 -14.39
CA GLY A 42 3.63 -3.20 -15.54
C GLY A 42 2.42 -2.90 -16.42
N GLY A 43 2.07 -1.62 -16.55
CA GLY A 43 0.90 -1.16 -17.29
C GLY A 43 0.66 0.34 -17.06
N GLY A 44 0.31 1.07 -18.12
CA GLY A 44 0.12 2.52 -18.11
C GLY A 44 1.29 3.29 -18.73
N MET A 45 1.00 4.44 -19.35
CA MET A 45 2.02 5.41 -19.75
C MET A 45 2.54 6.08 -18.47
N ASP A 46 3.86 6.18 -18.32
CA ASP A 46 4.47 6.95 -17.25
C ASP A 46 3.98 8.41 -17.35
N ALA A 47 3.25 8.84 -16.33
CA ALA A 47 2.65 10.16 -16.21
C ALA A 47 2.80 10.66 -14.77
N ARG A 48 2.51 11.95 -14.59
CA ARG A 48 2.50 12.62 -13.29
C ARG A 48 1.08 12.99 -12.91
N LEU A 49 0.69 12.69 -11.67
CA LEU A 49 -0.54 13.18 -11.04
C LEU A 49 -0.15 14.11 -9.89
N GLU A 50 -0.60 15.36 -9.96
CA GLU A 50 -0.31 16.38 -8.95
C GLU A 50 -1.61 16.91 -8.36
N GLY A 51 -1.66 16.99 -7.04
CA GLY A 51 -2.90 17.39 -6.38
C GLY A 51 -2.80 17.46 -4.88
N THR A 52 -3.95 17.35 -4.24
CA THR A 52 -4.09 17.25 -2.78
C THR A 52 -4.50 15.82 -2.42
N LEU A 53 -3.84 15.23 -1.42
CA LEU A 53 -4.25 13.94 -0.87
C LEU A 53 -5.64 14.05 -0.26
N ALA A 54 -6.57 13.22 -0.69
CA ALA A 54 -7.99 13.36 -0.36
C ALA A 54 -8.67 12.00 -0.16
N VAL A 55 -9.82 12.04 0.51
CA VAL A 55 -10.75 10.90 0.59
C VAL A 55 -11.71 10.98 -0.58
N VAL A 56 -11.61 10.02 -1.51
CA VAL A 56 -12.41 9.91 -2.73
C VAL A 56 -13.28 8.68 -2.60
N ASP A 57 -14.59 8.86 -2.48
CA ASP A 57 -15.58 7.78 -2.33
C ASP A 57 -15.22 6.77 -1.21
N GLY A 58 -14.58 7.25 -0.14
CA GLY A 58 -14.13 6.43 1.01
C GLY A 58 -12.75 5.78 0.83
N CYS A 59 -12.02 6.12 -0.24
CA CYS A 59 -10.72 5.57 -0.56
C CYS A 59 -9.66 6.66 -0.67
N LEU A 60 -8.41 6.33 -0.37
CA LEU A 60 -7.33 7.31 -0.42
C LEU A 60 -6.97 7.60 -1.88
N GLY A 61 -7.09 8.87 -2.26
CA GLY A 61 -6.89 9.34 -3.61
C GLY A 61 -6.27 10.72 -3.67
N ILE A 62 -6.29 11.31 -4.85
CA ILE A 62 -5.78 12.67 -5.11
C ILE A 62 -6.85 13.45 -5.86
N THR A 63 -7.13 14.66 -5.38
CA THR A 63 -7.86 15.68 -6.13
C THR A 63 -6.85 16.51 -6.93
N ASP A 64 -6.88 16.39 -8.25
CA ASP A 64 -5.95 17.08 -9.15
C ASP A 64 -6.12 18.61 -9.07
N VAL A 65 -5.02 19.34 -8.93
CA VAL A 65 -5.07 20.81 -8.72
C VAL A 65 -5.44 21.60 -9.97
N THR A 66 -5.33 21.00 -11.16
CA THR A 66 -5.59 21.66 -12.44
C THR A 66 -6.97 21.32 -13.01
N THR A 67 -7.36 20.05 -12.91
CA THR A 67 -8.61 19.53 -13.46
C THR A 67 -9.72 19.41 -12.41
N TYR A 68 -9.37 19.51 -11.12
CA TYR A 68 -10.29 19.30 -10.00
C TYR A 68 -10.97 17.92 -10.04
N ARG A 69 -10.31 16.94 -10.66
CA ARG A 69 -10.80 15.57 -10.74
C ARG A 69 -10.27 14.77 -9.56
N ASP A 70 -11.19 14.08 -8.90
CA ASP A 70 -10.87 13.11 -7.89
C ASP A 70 -10.47 11.79 -8.54
N THR A 71 -9.34 11.24 -8.10
CA THR A 71 -8.78 10.00 -8.63
C THR A 71 -8.41 9.08 -7.47
N VAL A 72 -8.96 7.88 -7.45
CA VAL A 72 -8.55 6.83 -6.51
C VAL A 72 -7.15 6.35 -6.88
N VAL A 73 -6.27 6.21 -5.88
CA VAL A 73 -4.87 5.84 -6.06
C VAL A 73 -4.60 4.49 -5.43
N VAL A 74 -3.96 3.61 -6.19
CA VAL A 74 -3.29 2.42 -5.67
C VAL A 74 -1.84 2.79 -5.41
N TRP A 75 -1.48 2.81 -4.13
CA TRP A 75 -0.18 3.23 -3.63
C TRP A 75 0.86 2.12 -3.78
N PRO A 76 2.14 2.48 -3.96
CA PRO A 76 3.18 1.50 -4.19
C PRO A 76 3.38 0.60 -2.97
N HIS A 77 3.83 -0.62 -3.22
CA HIS A 77 4.25 -1.54 -2.17
C HIS A 77 5.22 -0.86 -1.18
N GLY A 78 5.05 -1.14 0.11
CA GLY A 78 5.79 -0.49 1.20
C GLY A 78 5.12 0.77 1.73
N THR A 79 4.03 1.23 1.14
CA THR A 79 3.19 2.26 1.75
C THR A 79 2.56 1.75 3.05
N GLU A 80 2.69 2.53 4.11
CA GLU A 80 2.14 2.23 5.43
C GLU A 80 1.18 3.33 5.86
N VAL A 81 0.14 2.99 6.63
CA VAL A 81 -0.71 3.98 7.30
C VAL A 81 -0.09 4.26 8.66
N THR A 82 0.27 5.52 8.94
CA THR A 82 0.93 5.92 10.20
C THR A 82 0.01 6.67 11.16
N SER A 83 -1.12 7.18 10.68
CA SER A 83 -2.19 7.80 11.48
C SER A 83 -3.55 7.61 10.82
N ASP A 84 -4.61 7.55 11.62
CA ASP A 84 -5.99 7.36 11.18
C ASP A 84 -6.89 8.61 11.32
N ALA A 85 -6.39 9.69 11.96
CA ALA A 85 -7.14 10.94 12.16
C ALA A 85 -6.23 12.20 12.15
N PRO A 86 -6.04 12.86 10.99
CA PRO A 86 -6.48 12.41 9.67
C PRO A 86 -5.68 11.19 9.21
N THR A 87 -6.18 10.48 8.20
CA THR A 87 -5.40 9.44 7.52
C THR A 87 -4.06 10.01 7.04
N THR A 88 -2.96 9.40 7.47
CA THR A 88 -1.58 9.72 7.06
C THR A 88 -0.92 8.45 6.56
N ILE A 89 -0.20 8.55 5.45
CA ILE A 89 0.58 7.46 4.88
C ILE A 89 2.08 7.77 4.87
N GLU A 90 2.91 6.78 5.14
CA GLU A 90 4.34 6.83 4.86
C GLU A 90 4.61 6.20 3.49
N LEU A 91 5.16 7.00 2.58
CA LEU A 91 5.55 6.58 1.24
C LEU A 91 7.04 6.24 1.17
N PRO A 92 7.40 5.05 0.67
CA PRO A 92 8.80 4.68 0.49
C PRO A 92 9.58 5.70 -0.34
N GLY A 93 10.65 6.25 0.24
CA GLY A 93 11.52 7.22 -0.43
C GLY A 93 10.99 8.66 -0.49
N VAL A 94 9.79 8.92 0.02
CA VAL A 94 9.18 10.27 0.07
C VAL A 94 8.99 10.74 1.51
N GLY A 95 8.44 9.89 2.39
CA GLY A 95 8.12 10.22 3.78
C GLY A 95 6.62 10.26 4.05
N GLU A 96 6.23 10.83 5.19
CA GLU A 96 4.82 10.94 5.61
C GLU A 96 4.06 12.02 4.83
N ILE A 97 2.81 11.70 4.46
CA ILE A 97 1.87 12.62 3.81
C ILE A 97 0.48 12.41 4.41
N ALA A 98 -0.14 13.50 4.87
CA ALA A 98 -1.47 13.49 5.47
C ALA A 98 -2.56 13.95 4.49
N VAL A 99 -3.80 13.50 4.71
CA VAL A 99 -4.96 14.01 3.97
C VAL A 99 -5.03 15.54 4.11
N GLY A 100 -5.21 16.24 2.98
CA GLY A 100 -5.19 17.70 2.87
C GLY A 100 -3.84 18.27 2.42
N GLU A 101 -2.77 17.48 2.41
CA GLU A 101 -1.45 17.91 1.94
C GLU A 101 -1.29 17.79 0.42
N LYS A 102 -0.40 18.60 -0.14
CA LYS A 102 -0.05 18.54 -1.56
C LYS A 102 0.86 17.35 -1.82
N VAL A 103 0.60 16.65 -2.91
CA VAL A 103 1.37 15.49 -3.34
C VAL A 103 1.53 15.47 -4.85
N SER A 104 2.67 14.94 -5.31
CA SER A 104 2.99 14.73 -6.72
C SER A 104 3.53 13.32 -6.86
N VAL A 105 2.75 12.44 -7.50
CA VAL A 105 3.10 11.03 -7.68
C VAL A 105 3.31 10.72 -9.15
N ASP A 106 4.37 9.98 -9.44
CA ASP A 106 4.50 9.35 -10.75
C ASP A 106 3.60 8.12 -10.82
N GLY A 107 3.26 7.69 -12.03
CA GLY A 107 2.44 6.50 -12.20
C GLY A 107 1.82 6.37 -13.58
N GLY A 108 0.63 5.80 -13.62
CA GLY A 108 -0.17 5.71 -14.83
C GLY A 108 -1.60 5.26 -14.53
N VAL A 109 -2.50 5.48 -15.48
CA VAL A 109 -3.91 5.11 -15.33
C VAL A 109 -4.12 3.65 -15.75
N ASP A 110 -4.80 2.87 -14.91
CA ASP A 110 -5.45 1.62 -15.33
C ASP A 110 -6.91 1.88 -15.73
N ARG A 111 -7.29 1.33 -16.89
CA ARG A 111 -8.64 1.40 -17.47
C ARG A 111 -9.25 0.03 -17.71
N SER A 112 -8.68 -1.02 -17.12
CA SER A 112 -9.05 -2.40 -17.41
C SER A 112 -10.50 -2.75 -16.99
N THR A 113 -11.10 -1.94 -16.11
CA THR A 113 -12.45 -2.13 -15.51
C THR A 113 -12.68 -3.54 -14.95
N THR A 114 -11.59 -4.24 -14.59
CA THR A 114 -11.67 -5.63 -14.12
C THR A 114 -11.95 -5.75 -12.63
N GLY A 115 -11.94 -4.61 -11.90
CA GLY A 115 -11.92 -4.57 -10.44
C GLY A 115 -10.66 -5.19 -9.84
N ARG A 116 -9.60 -5.40 -10.64
CA ARG A 116 -8.35 -6.02 -10.22
C ARG A 116 -7.13 -5.25 -10.71
N VAL A 117 -6.21 -4.98 -9.79
CA VAL A 117 -4.99 -4.20 -10.04
C VAL A 117 -3.85 -4.79 -9.22
N GLY A 118 -2.70 -5.15 -9.80
CA GLY A 118 -1.56 -5.56 -8.98
C GLY A 118 -1.78 -6.79 -8.10
N GLY A 119 -2.78 -7.64 -8.40
CA GLY A 119 -3.22 -8.73 -7.53
C GLY A 119 -4.23 -8.32 -6.44
N LEU A 120 -4.52 -7.03 -6.28
CA LEU A 120 -5.59 -6.50 -5.46
C LEU A 120 -6.95 -6.76 -6.12
N VAL A 121 -7.94 -7.14 -5.31
CA VAL A 121 -9.36 -7.01 -5.67
C VAL A 121 -9.81 -5.67 -5.11
N VAL A 122 -10.10 -4.72 -5.98
CA VAL A 122 -10.48 -3.36 -5.58
C VAL A 122 -11.88 -3.41 -4.96
N PRO A 123 -12.08 -2.87 -3.73
CA PRO A 123 -13.41 -2.77 -3.15
C PRO A 123 -14.35 -1.99 -4.06
N SER A 124 -15.60 -2.42 -4.20
CA SER A 124 -16.53 -1.82 -5.18
C SER A 124 -16.82 -0.34 -4.96
N TYR A 125 -16.66 0.17 -3.73
CA TYR A 125 -16.79 1.59 -3.44
C TYR A 125 -15.55 2.41 -3.82
N CYS A 126 -14.40 1.76 -4.02
CA CYS A 126 -13.19 2.36 -4.60
C CYS A 126 -13.10 2.16 -6.13
N ASP A 127 -14.02 1.37 -6.71
CA ASP A 127 -13.96 1.01 -8.12
C ASP A 127 -14.47 2.18 -8.97
N SER A 128 -13.52 2.93 -9.53
CA SER A 128 -13.77 4.04 -10.44
C SER A 128 -13.50 3.64 -11.89
N THR A 129 -14.03 4.42 -12.83
CA THR A 129 -13.75 4.23 -14.27
C THR A 129 -12.26 4.27 -14.60
N GLU A 130 -11.48 4.99 -13.78
CA GLU A 130 -10.03 5.15 -13.91
C GLU A 130 -9.39 5.12 -12.52
N ILE A 131 -8.38 4.26 -12.33
CA ILE A 131 -7.58 4.16 -11.10
C ILE A 131 -6.14 4.53 -11.43
N TRP A 132 -5.51 5.32 -10.56
CA TRP A 132 -4.10 5.67 -10.69
C TRP A 132 -3.20 4.64 -10.01
N LEU A 133 -2.20 4.16 -10.73
CA LEU A 133 -1.17 3.24 -10.21
C LEU A 133 0.10 4.04 -9.89
N ALA A 134 0.28 4.41 -8.63
CA ALA A 134 1.43 5.20 -8.20
C ALA A 134 2.74 4.39 -8.22
N ARG A 135 3.88 5.08 -8.40
CA ARG A 135 5.24 4.50 -8.34
C ARG A 135 6.21 5.37 -7.55
#